data_AF-A0A8B6F2J5-F1
#
_entry.id   AF-A0A8B6F2J5-F1
#
_cell.length_a   1.000
_cell.length_b   1.000
_cell.length_c   1.000
_cell.angle_alpha   90.00
_cell.angle_beta   90.00
_cell.angle_gamma   90.00
#
_symmetry.space_group_name_H-M   'P 1'
#
loop_
_entity.id
_entity.type
_entity.pdbx_description
1 polymer ?
#
loop_
_entity_poly.entity_id
_entity_poly.type
_entity_poly.pdbx_seq_one_letter_code
_entity_poly.pdbx_strand_id
1 'polypeptide(L)'
;DRIIICLKFENPLPRFLKIGKYSANIIHYGQPRNNQKIICRKCFEEGHIAGEGTNDWKWKGCGKSGHKQDACTEGMLTEDEQDNTESSESEEEKEDETSKAQTGNEEGNETDGKSTESKENLNNKENQKATQNLSDTENINPSQSIPQETQNTQKDNISRNDERRKKKKQKNRIKHKVICQTMYMLLKHQIQLVKQYQKHQSQQM
;
A
#
# COMPACT_ATOMS: atom_id res chain seq x y z
N ASP A 1 32.19 2.24 -11.46
CA ASP A 1 30.75 2.38 -11.20
C ASP A 1 30.41 3.78 -10.73
N ARG A 2 29.33 4.38 -11.24
CA ARG A 2 28.84 5.68 -10.75
C ARG A 2 27.75 5.41 -9.72
N ILE A 3 28.03 5.71 -8.45
CA ILE A 3 27.04 5.62 -7.37
C ILE A 3 26.29 6.96 -7.35
N ILE A 4 24.98 6.92 -7.59
CA ILE A 4 24.11 8.08 -7.43
C ILE A 4 23.44 7.96 -6.07
N ILE A 5 23.74 8.91 -5.17
CA ILE A 5 23.07 9.01 -3.88
C ILE A 5 21.81 9.84 -4.09
N CYS A 6 20.64 9.21 -3.99
CA CYS A 6 19.38 9.92 -4.02
C CYS A 6 19.04 10.44 -2.62
N LEU A 7 18.86 11.75 -2.50
CA LEU A 7 18.31 12.38 -1.29
C LEU A 7 16.85 11.94 -1.09
N LYS A 8 16.36 12.01 0.15
CA LYS A 8 14.93 11.75 0.44
C LYS A 8 14.10 12.79 -0.30
N PHE A 9 13.12 12.34 -1.08
CA PHE A 9 12.17 13.22 -1.74
C PHE A 9 11.14 13.72 -0.72
N GLU A 10 10.88 15.02 -0.69
CA GLU A 10 9.81 15.62 0.12
C GLU A 10 8.43 15.18 -0.38
N ASN A 11 8.29 15.03 -1.70
CA ASN A 11 7.06 14.57 -2.35
C ASN A 11 7.29 13.17 -2.96
N PRO A 12 6.39 12.20 -2.73
CA PRO A 12 6.53 10.88 -3.30
C PRO A 12 6.55 10.95 -4.82
N LEU A 13 7.41 10.14 -5.47
CA LEU A 13 7.50 10.10 -6.91
C LEU A 13 6.13 9.74 -7.53
N PRO A 14 5.74 10.37 -8.65
CA PRO A 14 4.51 10.02 -9.33
C PRO A 14 4.56 8.56 -9.77
N ARG A 15 3.44 7.87 -9.66
CA ARG A 15 3.34 6.45 -10.03
C ARG A 15 3.59 6.20 -11.50
N PHE A 16 3.24 7.18 -12.32
CA PHE A 16 3.48 7.15 -13.75
C PHE A 16 4.46 8.26 -14.10
N LEU A 17 5.62 7.87 -14.62
CA LEU A 17 6.64 8.79 -15.09
C LEU A 17 6.79 8.63 -16.61
N LYS A 18 6.71 9.74 -17.34
CA LYS A 18 6.91 9.79 -18.78
C LYS A 18 8.11 10.68 -19.09
N ILE A 19 9.11 10.13 -19.76
CA ILE A 19 10.32 10.85 -20.20
C ILE A 19 10.38 10.69 -21.72
N GLY A 20 9.93 11.71 -22.45
CA GLY A 20 9.80 11.68 -23.90
C GLY A 20 8.89 10.54 -24.38
N LYS A 21 9.45 9.59 -25.14
CA LYS A 21 8.74 8.40 -25.65
C LYS A 21 8.70 7.23 -24.66
N TYR A 22 9.44 7.29 -23.56
CA TYR A 22 9.50 6.24 -22.56
C TYR A 22 8.48 6.51 -21.47
N SER A 23 7.83 5.44 -20.99
CA SER A 23 6.96 5.49 -19.83
C SER A 23 7.36 4.39 -18.86
N ALA A 24 7.29 4.70 -17.57
CA ALA A 24 7.60 3.78 -16.49
C ALA A 24 6.51 3.86 -15.42
N ASN A 25 6.17 2.69 -14.87
CA ASN A 25 5.35 2.59 -13.66
C ASN A 25 6.29 2.45 -12.48
N ILE A 26 6.38 3.48 -11.65
CA ILE A 26 7.21 3.51 -10.46
C ILE A 26 6.39 2.91 -9.33
N ILE A 27 6.91 1.85 -8.71
CA ILE A 27 6.30 1.21 -7.55
C ILE A 27 7.29 1.30 -6.41
N HIS A 28 7.03 2.16 -5.43
CA HIS A 28 7.80 2.20 -4.19
C HIS A 28 6.96 1.70 -3.00
N TYR A 29 7.65 1.22 -1.96
CA TYR A 29 6.98 0.84 -0.72
C TYR A 29 6.33 2.10 -0.10
N GLY A 30 5.09 1.97 0.37
CA GLY A 30 4.32 3.08 0.91
C GLY A 30 3.61 3.98 -0.11
N GLN A 31 3.77 3.76 -1.42
CA GLN A 31 3.02 4.51 -2.41
C GLN A 31 1.52 4.18 -2.33
N PRO A 32 0.62 5.18 -2.25
CA PRO A 32 -0.81 4.92 -2.25
C PRO A 32 -1.23 4.30 -3.59
N ARG A 33 -2.10 3.28 -3.53
CA ARG A 33 -2.45 2.52 -4.73
C ARG A 33 -3.29 3.31 -5.74
N ASN A 34 -3.87 4.43 -5.32
CA ASN A 34 -4.72 5.38 -6.06
C ASN A 34 -4.62 6.75 -5.34
N ASN A 35 -5.50 7.72 -5.63
CA ASN A 35 -5.74 8.90 -4.77
C ASN A 35 -6.30 8.54 -3.37
N GLN A 36 -6.10 7.29 -2.92
CA GLN A 36 -6.45 6.82 -1.59
C GLN A 36 -5.36 7.31 -0.64
N LYS A 37 -5.78 7.79 0.52
CA LYS A 37 -4.86 8.20 1.57
C LYS A 37 -4.05 7.00 2.06
N ILE A 38 -2.79 7.23 2.40
CA ILE A 38 -1.93 6.22 2.99
C ILE A 38 -2.47 5.94 4.40
N ILE A 39 -2.99 4.73 4.65
CA ILE A 39 -3.47 4.32 5.98
C ILE A 39 -2.46 3.37 6.60
N CYS A 40 -2.00 3.70 7.80
CA CYS A 40 -1.07 2.90 8.56
C CYS A 40 -1.71 1.57 8.96
N ARG A 41 -1.02 0.44 8.74
CA ARG A 41 -1.55 -0.88 9.13
C ARG A 41 -1.44 -1.18 10.62
N LYS A 42 -0.65 -0.39 11.36
CA LYS A 42 -0.41 -0.55 12.80
C LYS A 42 -1.46 0.19 13.62
N CYS A 43 -1.70 1.47 13.32
CA CYS A 43 -2.63 2.32 14.07
C CYS A 43 -3.87 2.75 13.28
N PHE A 44 -3.99 2.38 12.00
CA PHE A 44 -5.12 2.77 11.12
C PHE A 44 -5.33 4.26 10.92
N GLU A 45 -4.36 5.08 11.30
CA GLU A 45 -4.36 6.51 11.01
C GLU A 45 -3.82 6.80 9.60
N GLU A 46 -4.28 7.91 9.04
CA GLU A 46 -3.87 8.38 7.72
C GLU A 46 -2.50 9.08 7.80
N GLY A 47 -1.78 9.11 6.68
CA GLY A 47 -0.58 9.93 6.48
C GLY A 47 0.76 9.21 6.60
N HIS A 48 0.81 7.96 7.10
CA HIS A 48 2.08 7.25 7.27
C HIS A 48 1.98 5.73 7.09
N ILE A 49 3.13 5.08 6.89
CA ILE A 49 3.24 3.61 6.85
C ILE A 49 3.62 3.05 8.22
N ALA A 50 3.33 1.76 8.46
CA ALA A 50 3.51 1.11 9.77
C ALA A 50 4.94 1.15 10.35
N GLY A 51 5.96 1.38 9.54
CA GLY A 51 7.35 1.51 10.00
C GLY A 51 7.73 2.93 10.46
N GLU A 52 6.97 3.95 10.06
CA GLU A 52 7.23 5.36 10.38
C GLU A 52 6.39 5.86 11.55
N GLY A 53 5.28 5.18 11.85
CA GLY A 53 4.38 5.56 12.94
C GLY A 53 4.97 5.23 14.32
N THR A 54 5.03 6.24 15.18
CA THR A 54 5.34 6.09 16.61
C THR A 54 4.17 5.51 17.40
N ASN A 55 2.96 5.56 16.85
CA ASN A 55 1.75 5.08 17.51
C ASN A 55 1.79 3.59 17.82
N ASP A 56 1.14 3.22 18.91
CA ASP A 56 0.96 1.82 19.31
C ASP A 56 0.09 1.04 18.33
N TRP A 57 0.23 -0.28 18.39
CA TRP A 57 -0.61 -1.17 17.62
C TRP A 57 -2.07 -1.02 18.08
N LYS A 58 -2.99 -0.78 17.14
CA LYS A 58 -4.43 -0.78 17.36
C LYS A 58 -5.03 -2.04 16.74
N TRP A 59 -6.03 -2.62 17.37
CA TRP A 59 -6.80 -3.70 16.75
C TRP A 59 -8.01 -3.13 16.01
N LYS A 60 -8.32 -3.69 14.83
CA LYS A 60 -9.43 -3.20 13.99
C LYS A 60 -10.81 -3.40 14.60
N GLY A 61 -10.97 -4.37 15.49
CA GLY A 61 -12.27 -4.68 16.08
C GLY A 61 -12.70 -3.65 17.13
N CYS A 62 -11.79 -3.30 18.05
CA CYS A 62 -12.08 -2.36 19.14
C CYS A 62 -11.58 -0.93 18.92
N GLY A 63 -10.61 -0.71 18.01
CA GLY A 63 -9.98 0.59 17.80
C GLY A 63 -9.02 1.04 18.90
N LYS A 64 -8.91 0.30 20.01
CA LYS A 64 -8.03 0.62 21.14
C LYS A 64 -6.57 0.29 20.84
N SER A 65 -5.66 1.10 21.38
CA SER A 65 -4.21 0.89 21.31
C SER A 65 -3.72 -0.16 22.30
N GLY A 66 -2.53 -0.70 22.04
CA GLY A 66 -1.76 -1.51 22.97
C GLY A 66 -1.88 -3.03 22.80
N HIS A 67 -2.78 -3.53 21.94
CA HIS A 67 -2.98 -4.96 21.79
C HIS A 67 -3.27 -5.41 20.36
N LYS A 68 -2.93 -6.67 20.07
CA LYS A 68 -3.34 -7.39 18.85
C LYS A 68 -4.65 -8.12 19.10
N GLN A 69 -5.26 -8.63 18.03
CA GLN A 69 -6.53 -9.38 18.08
C GLN A 69 -6.57 -10.43 19.20
N ASP A 70 -5.49 -11.20 19.35
CA ASP A 70 -5.43 -12.32 20.32
C ASP A 70 -5.38 -11.85 21.79
N ALA A 71 -5.07 -10.57 22.02
CA ALA A 71 -4.99 -9.96 23.35
C ALA A 71 -6.13 -8.94 23.57
N CYS A 72 -7.16 -8.94 22.71
CA CYS A 72 -8.34 -8.10 22.93
C CYS A 72 -9.29 -8.75 23.93
N THR A 73 -9.55 -8.06 25.04
CA THR A 73 -10.50 -8.51 26.06
C THR A 73 -11.96 -8.20 25.72
N GLU A 74 -12.22 -7.33 24.74
CA GLU A 74 -13.57 -6.90 24.35
C GLU A 74 -14.25 -7.84 23.35
N GLY A 75 -13.48 -8.67 22.65
CA GLY A 75 -14.02 -9.60 21.64
C GLY A 75 -14.75 -10.82 22.21
N MET A 76 -14.83 -10.97 23.54
CA MET A 76 -15.54 -12.08 24.20
C MET A 76 -16.93 -11.70 24.73
N LEU A 77 -17.37 -10.45 24.60
CA LEU A 77 -18.74 -10.07 24.96
C LEU A 77 -19.65 -10.34 23.77
N THR A 78 -20.13 -11.59 23.68
CA THR A 78 -21.38 -11.90 22.99
C THR A 78 -22.50 -11.10 23.65
N GLU A 79 -23.37 -10.53 22.82
CA GLU A 79 -24.37 -9.49 23.12
C GLU A 79 -25.53 -9.95 24.03
N ASP A 80 -25.30 -10.79 25.05
CA ASP A 80 -26.36 -11.45 25.82
C ASP A 80 -26.57 -10.95 27.25
N GLU A 81 -25.93 -9.87 27.71
CA GLU A 81 -26.29 -9.23 28.99
C GLU A 81 -26.30 -7.69 28.90
N GLN A 82 -27.37 -7.17 28.30
CA GLN A 82 -27.95 -5.91 28.73
C GLN A 82 -28.80 -6.18 29.98
N ASP A 83 -28.27 -5.99 31.18
CA ASP A 83 -29.00 -5.25 32.23
C ASP A 83 -28.11 -4.97 33.45
N ASN A 84 -28.28 -3.78 34.02
CA ASN A 84 -27.84 -3.35 35.36
C ASN A 84 -26.33 -3.31 35.67
N THR A 85 -25.80 -2.11 35.88
CA THR A 85 -25.81 -1.48 37.24
C THR A 85 -25.18 -0.09 37.16
N GLU A 86 -25.93 0.86 37.73
CA GLU A 86 -25.62 2.26 37.95
C GLU A 86 -24.34 2.52 38.75
N SER A 87 -23.77 3.70 38.46
CA SER A 87 -23.25 4.69 39.41
C SER A 87 -22.13 4.30 40.37
N SER A 88 -20.98 4.94 40.17
CA SER A 88 -20.32 5.61 41.29
C SER A 88 -19.41 6.72 40.77
N GLU A 89 -19.87 7.95 40.98
CA GLU A 89 -19.10 9.18 41.01
C GLU A 89 -17.95 9.09 42.02
N SER A 90 -16.82 9.70 41.70
CA SER A 90 -16.01 10.41 42.70
C SER A 90 -15.10 11.40 41.99
N GLU A 91 -15.45 12.67 42.19
CA GLU A 91 -14.60 13.85 42.01
C GLU A 91 -13.35 13.75 42.90
N GLU A 92 -12.21 14.27 42.45
CA GLU A 92 -11.32 15.05 43.31
C GLU A 92 -10.31 15.85 42.46
N GLU A 93 -10.42 17.17 42.59
CA GLU A 93 -9.49 18.18 42.10
C GLU A 93 -8.18 18.17 42.92
N LYS A 94 -7.06 18.55 42.29
CA LYS A 94 -6.21 19.64 42.81
C LYS A 94 -5.08 20.06 41.86
N GLU A 95 -4.97 21.37 41.76
CA GLU A 95 -3.96 22.19 41.12
C GLU A 95 -2.60 22.08 41.84
N ASP A 96 -1.48 22.28 41.12
CA ASP A 96 -0.51 23.31 41.52
C ASP A 96 0.45 23.68 40.37
N GLU A 97 0.68 24.99 40.24
CA GLU A 97 1.61 25.63 39.32
C GLU A 97 3.06 25.49 39.80
N THR A 98 4.03 25.41 38.88
CA THR A 98 5.32 26.09 39.12
C THR A 98 6.01 26.48 37.81
N SER A 99 6.11 27.79 37.61
CA SER A 99 6.88 28.50 36.58
C SER A 99 8.35 28.72 36.97
N LYS A 100 9.29 28.59 36.02
CA LYS A 100 10.54 29.39 35.88
C LYS A 100 11.26 28.99 34.58
N ALA A 101 11.40 29.89 33.58
CA ALA A 101 12.55 30.79 33.33
C ALA A 101 13.81 30.03 32.86
N GLN A 102 14.66 30.45 31.92
CA GLN A 102 14.79 31.59 31.01
C GLN A 102 16.06 31.29 30.15
N THR A 103 16.08 31.76 28.90
CA THR A 103 17.23 32.33 28.13
C THR A 103 18.52 31.56 27.80
N GLY A 104 18.89 31.63 26.50
CA GLY A 104 20.25 31.81 25.95
C GLY A 104 20.70 30.68 25.01
N ASN A 105 21.33 30.86 23.84
CA ASN A 105 21.78 32.02 23.06
C ASN A 105 21.99 31.60 21.58
N GLU A 106 21.91 32.61 20.72
CA GLU A 106 22.49 32.94 19.40
C GLU A 106 23.56 32.06 18.68
N GLU A 107 23.71 32.42 17.39
CA GLU A 107 24.74 32.09 16.37
C GLU A 107 24.45 30.83 15.53
N GLY A 108 24.23 30.88 14.21
CA GLY A 108 24.68 31.84 13.19
C GLY A 108 25.44 31.03 12.14
N ASN A 109 24.82 30.70 11.00
CA ASN A 109 25.60 30.34 9.81
C ASN A 109 24.75 30.52 8.52
N GLU A 110 24.83 31.73 7.96
CA GLU A 110 24.53 31.99 6.57
C GLU A 110 25.67 31.44 5.71
N THR A 111 25.36 30.59 4.73
CA THR A 111 26.25 30.42 3.58
C THR A 111 25.46 30.59 2.30
N ASP A 112 25.79 31.69 1.62
CA ASP A 112 25.34 32.05 0.28
C ASP A 112 25.73 30.98 -0.75
N GLY A 113 24.72 30.46 -1.45
CA GLY A 113 24.85 29.45 -2.49
C GLY A 113 24.17 29.86 -3.80
N LYS A 114 24.69 30.92 -4.41
CA LYS A 114 24.41 31.42 -5.76
C LYS A 114 24.27 30.30 -6.81
N SER A 115 23.09 30.17 -7.43
CA SER A 115 22.90 29.49 -8.72
C SER A 115 21.65 30.05 -9.41
N THR A 116 21.82 31.11 -10.21
CA THR A 116 21.85 31.10 -11.69
C THR A 116 20.67 30.40 -12.35
N GLU A 117 19.78 31.26 -12.87
CA GLU A 117 18.88 31.11 -14.02
C GLU A 117 19.02 29.82 -14.85
N SER A 118 17.88 29.18 -15.10
CA SER A 118 17.45 28.86 -16.46
C SER A 118 15.93 28.75 -16.51
N LYS A 119 15.32 29.73 -17.18
CA LYS A 119 13.95 29.74 -17.65
C LYS A 119 13.80 28.63 -18.68
N GLU A 120 12.91 27.66 -18.47
CA GLU A 120 12.22 27.05 -19.60
C GLU A 120 10.72 26.99 -19.32
N ASN A 121 10.06 27.76 -20.17
CA ASN A 121 8.67 28.08 -20.25
C ASN A 121 8.10 27.17 -21.34
N LEU A 122 7.32 26.16 -21.00
CA LEU A 122 6.54 25.41 -21.98
C LEU A 122 5.11 25.24 -21.51
N ASN A 123 4.32 26.21 -21.97
CA ASN A 123 2.91 26.11 -22.28
C ASN A 123 2.50 24.69 -22.68
N ASN A 124 1.49 24.13 -22.03
CA ASN A 124 0.56 23.24 -22.72
C ASN A 124 -0.87 23.70 -22.43
N LYS A 125 -1.38 24.40 -23.44
CA LYS A 125 -2.75 24.76 -23.69
C LYS A 125 -3.57 23.51 -24.02
N GLU A 126 -4.86 23.60 -23.69
CA GLU A 126 -5.98 23.03 -24.46
C GLU A 126 -6.08 21.50 -24.54
N ASN A 127 -6.86 20.92 -23.62
CA ASN A 127 -7.87 19.95 -24.02
C ASN A 127 -9.05 19.93 -23.02
N GLN A 128 -9.80 21.03 -23.00
CA GLN A 128 -11.18 21.01 -22.53
C GLN A 128 -12.05 20.73 -23.75
N LYS A 129 -12.59 19.51 -23.85
CA LYS A 129 -13.65 19.20 -24.80
C LYS A 129 -14.78 18.48 -24.09
N ALA A 130 -15.79 19.30 -23.78
CA ALA A 130 -17.22 19.05 -23.92
C ALA A 130 -17.76 17.67 -23.54
N THR A 131 -18.44 17.64 -22.39
CA THR A 131 -19.80 17.07 -22.29
C THR A 131 -20.56 17.87 -21.22
N GLN A 132 -21.23 18.93 -21.64
CA GLN A 132 -22.41 19.48 -20.97
C GLN A 132 -23.64 19.03 -21.76
N ASN A 133 -24.76 18.91 -21.05
CA ASN A 133 -26.14 18.61 -21.49
C ASN A 133 -26.50 17.12 -21.51
N LEU A 134 -27.25 16.66 -20.50
CA LEU A 134 -28.72 16.71 -20.58
C LEU A 134 -29.30 16.66 -19.17
N SER A 135 -30.16 17.65 -18.91
CA SER A 135 -31.09 17.73 -17.80
C SER A 135 -32.28 16.79 -18.03
N ASP A 136 -33.02 16.57 -16.95
CA ASP A 136 -34.42 16.14 -16.93
C ASP A 136 -34.69 14.67 -17.26
N THR A 137 -34.50 13.82 -16.25
CA THR A 137 -35.32 12.61 -16.11
C THR A 137 -36.03 12.65 -14.77
N GLU A 138 -37.34 12.59 -14.91
CA GLU A 138 -38.36 12.74 -13.89
C GLU A 138 -38.21 11.75 -12.73
N ASN A 139 -38.50 12.28 -11.55
CA ASN A 139 -38.71 11.56 -10.30
C ASN A 139 -39.95 10.65 -10.44
N ILE A 140 -39.74 9.42 -10.89
CA ILE A 140 -40.75 8.36 -10.86
C ILE A 140 -40.41 7.43 -9.70
N ASN A 141 -41.27 7.47 -8.69
CA ASN A 141 -41.31 6.63 -7.52
C ASN A 141 -41.86 5.25 -7.90
N PRO A 142 -41.11 4.13 -7.88
CA PRO A 142 -41.66 2.81 -8.15
C PRO A 142 -41.80 2.07 -6.82
N SER A 143 -42.90 2.33 -6.11
CA SER A 143 -43.46 1.34 -5.19
C SER A 143 -44.15 0.25 -6.02
N GLN A 144 -43.34 -0.62 -6.62
CA GLN A 144 -43.82 -1.87 -7.20
C GLN A 144 -42.88 -3.00 -6.76
N SER A 145 -43.49 -3.97 -6.09
CA SER A 145 -42.94 -5.22 -5.60
C SER A 145 -42.08 -5.91 -6.67
N ILE A 146 -40.78 -6.01 -6.40
CA ILE A 146 -39.78 -6.73 -7.20
C ILE A 146 -40.10 -8.25 -7.13
N PRO A 147 -40.29 -8.94 -8.27
CA PRO A 147 -40.40 -10.40 -8.31
C PRO A 147 -39.09 -11.05 -7.84
N GLN A 148 -39.19 -12.06 -6.96
CA GLN A 148 -38.08 -12.75 -6.29
C GLN A 148 -37.16 -13.61 -7.21
N GLU A 149 -37.19 -13.46 -8.54
CA GLU A 149 -36.45 -14.32 -9.48
C GLU A 149 -35.00 -13.88 -9.76
N THR A 150 -34.53 -12.75 -9.23
CA THR A 150 -33.18 -12.22 -9.55
C THR A 150 -32.04 -12.72 -8.65
N GLN A 151 -32.30 -13.57 -7.65
CA GLN A 151 -31.26 -14.07 -6.74
C GLN A 151 -30.46 -15.27 -7.27
N ASN A 152 -30.91 -15.93 -8.34
CA ASN A 152 -30.21 -17.11 -8.88
C ASN A 152 -29.03 -16.78 -9.81
N THR A 153 -29.03 -15.62 -10.50
CA THR A 153 -27.97 -15.27 -11.47
C THR A 153 -26.67 -14.75 -10.83
N GLN A 154 -26.70 -14.29 -9.57
CA GLN A 154 -25.47 -13.86 -8.87
C GLN A 154 -24.60 -15.03 -8.41
N LYS A 155 -25.19 -16.16 -7.99
CA LYS A 155 -24.44 -17.34 -7.53
C LYS A 155 -23.64 -18.00 -8.67
N ASP A 156 -24.19 -18.03 -9.88
CA ASP A 156 -23.54 -18.61 -11.05
C ASP A 156 -22.30 -17.81 -11.52
N ASN A 157 -22.31 -16.49 -11.33
CA ASN A 157 -21.20 -15.62 -11.72
C ASN A 157 -19.98 -15.75 -10.79
N ILE A 158 -20.19 -16.01 -9.50
CA ILE A 158 -19.11 -16.25 -8.53
C ILE A 158 -18.38 -17.56 -8.87
N SER A 159 -19.15 -18.62 -9.14
CA SER A 159 -18.60 -19.95 -9.50
C SER A 159 -17.69 -19.92 -10.75
N ARG A 160 -18.11 -19.20 -11.81
CA ARG A 160 -17.30 -19.05 -13.04
C ARG A 160 -15.98 -18.32 -12.82
N ASN A 161 -15.95 -17.33 -11.92
CA ASN A 161 -14.73 -16.57 -11.63
C ASN A 161 -13.71 -17.40 -10.85
N ASP A 162 -14.18 -18.25 -9.92
CA ASP A 162 -13.31 -19.16 -9.17
C ASP A 162 -12.69 -20.25 -10.06
N GLU A 163 -13.46 -20.76 -11.01
CA GLU A 163 -12.95 -21.73 -11.98
C GLU A 163 -11.85 -21.13 -12.87
N ARG A 164 -12.04 -19.87 -13.33
CA ARG A 164 -11.01 -19.12 -14.07
C ARG A 164 -9.75 -18.90 -13.24
N ARG A 165 -9.88 -18.59 -11.95
CA ARG A 165 -8.74 -18.44 -11.02
C ARG A 165 -8.00 -19.77 -10.83
N LYS A 166 -8.71 -20.88 -10.66
CA LYS A 166 -8.12 -22.23 -10.56
C LYS A 166 -7.36 -22.62 -11.83
N LYS A 167 -7.95 -22.40 -13.02
CA LYS A 167 -7.30 -22.64 -14.32
C LYS A 167 -6.04 -21.80 -14.52
N LYS A 168 -6.05 -20.51 -14.13
CA LYS A 168 -4.85 -19.65 -14.16
C LYS A 168 -3.75 -20.15 -13.22
N LYS A 169 -4.10 -20.53 -11.98
CA LYS A 169 -3.13 -21.11 -11.03
C LYS A 169 -2.51 -22.39 -11.57
N GLN A 170 -3.29 -23.29 -12.17
CA GLN A 170 -2.79 -24.53 -12.75
C GLN A 170 -1.83 -24.27 -13.93
N LYS A 171 -2.18 -23.36 -14.84
CA LYS A 171 -1.30 -22.95 -15.95
C LYS A 171 0.03 -22.39 -15.44
N ASN A 172 0.01 -21.57 -14.39
CA ASN A 172 1.24 -21.03 -13.79
C ASN A 172 2.09 -22.11 -13.14
N ARG A 173 1.49 -23.11 -12.48
CA ARG A 173 2.23 -24.26 -11.92
C ARG A 173 2.91 -25.08 -13.02
N ILE A 174 2.23 -25.31 -14.14
CA ILE A 174 2.81 -26.03 -15.29
C ILE A 174 3.99 -25.24 -15.88
N LYS A 175 3.81 -23.95 -16.15
CA LYS A 175 4.89 -23.08 -16.65
C LYS A 175 6.10 -23.08 -15.72
N HIS A 176 5.88 -22.97 -14.41
CA HIS A 176 6.95 -23.01 -13.42
C HIS A 176 7.69 -24.35 -13.43
N LYS A 177 6.98 -25.48 -13.52
CA LYS A 177 7.60 -26.82 -13.63
C LYS A 177 8.50 -26.93 -14.87
N VAL A 178 8.03 -26.45 -16.02
CA VAL A 178 8.82 -26.46 -17.26
C VAL A 178 10.09 -25.62 -17.12
N ILE A 179 9.98 -24.40 -16.56
CA ILE A 179 11.14 -23.52 -16.34
C ILE A 179 12.16 -24.18 -15.42
N CYS A 180 11.72 -24.74 -14.28
CA CYS A 180 12.63 -25.44 -13.35
C CYS A 180 13.31 -26.65 -14.00
N GLN A 181 12.58 -27.42 -14.80
CA GLN A 181 13.13 -28.58 -15.51
C GLN A 181 14.19 -28.15 -16.53
N THR A 182 13.93 -27.09 -17.30
CA THR A 182 14.91 -26.55 -18.27
C THR A 182 16.16 -26.04 -17.56
N MET A 183 16.01 -25.29 -16.45
CA MET A 183 17.15 -24.81 -15.67
C MET A 183 17.99 -25.97 -15.10
N TYR A 184 17.34 -27.02 -14.61
CA TYR A 184 18.03 -28.21 -14.11
C TYR A 184 18.85 -28.90 -15.21
N MET A 185 18.29 -29.05 -16.41
CA MET A 185 19.01 -29.66 -17.54
C MET A 185 20.22 -28.83 -17.98
N LEU A 186 20.09 -27.49 -18.00
CA LEU A 186 21.21 -26.58 -18.30
C LEU A 186 22.31 -26.68 -17.25
N LEU A 187 21.96 -26.69 -15.96
CA LEU A 187 22.94 -26.84 -14.88
C LEU A 187 23.66 -28.19 -14.95
N LYS A 188 22.93 -29.27 -15.22
CA LYS A 188 23.50 -30.61 -15.40
C LYS A 188 24.48 -30.66 -16.57
N HIS A 189 24.15 -30.01 -17.68
CA HIS A 189 25.03 -29.90 -18.85
C HIS A 189 26.31 -29.11 -18.52
N GLN A 190 26.20 -27.98 -17.83
CA GLN A 190 27.36 -27.19 -17.39
C GLN A 190 28.31 -28.02 -16.50
N ILE A 191 27.76 -28.78 -15.55
CA ILE A 191 28.54 -29.68 -14.70
C ILE A 191 29.26 -30.76 -15.54
N GLN A 192 28.61 -31.31 -16.58
CA GLN A 192 29.25 -32.27 -17.47
C GLN A 192 30.41 -31.67 -18.25
N LEU A 193 30.27 -30.45 -18.76
CA LEU A 193 31.35 -29.74 -19.45
C LEU A 193 32.56 -29.50 -18.54
N VAL A 194 32.32 -29.07 -17.29
CA VAL A 194 33.40 -28.89 -16.30
C VAL A 194 34.13 -30.20 -16.03
N LYS A 195 33.39 -31.31 -15.87
CA LYS A 195 34.00 -32.65 -15.67
C LYS A 195 34.83 -33.10 -16.87
N GLN A 196 34.35 -32.85 -18.10
CA GLN A 196 35.10 -33.17 -19.31
C GLN A 196 36.40 -32.34 -19.40
N TYR A 197 36.32 -31.05 -19.08
CA TYR A 197 37.49 -30.17 -19.05
C TYR A 197 38.55 -30.65 -18.04
N GLN A 198 38.13 -30.98 -16.82
CA GLN A 198 39.04 -31.51 -15.79
C GLN A 198 39.71 -32.81 -16.24
N LYS A 199 38.96 -33.72 -16.87
CA LYS A 199 39.51 -34.97 -17.41
C LYS A 199 40.58 -34.71 -18.48
N HIS A 200 40.36 -33.73 -19.36
CA HIS A 200 41.33 -33.37 -20.39
C HIS A 200 42.61 -32.77 -19.80
N GLN A 201 42.49 -31.91 -18.77
CA GLN A 201 43.65 -31.36 -18.05
C GLN A 201 44.50 -32.45 -17.40
N SER A 202 43.89 -33.48 -16.81
CA SER A 202 44.62 -34.62 -16.22
C SER A 202 45.34 -35.52 -17.23
N GLN A 203 45.00 -35.45 -18.52
CA GLN A 203 45.66 -36.24 -19.57
C GLN A 203 46.89 -35.52 -20.16
N GLN A 204 47.04 -34.22 -19.90
CA GLN A 204 48.14 -33.40 -20.41
C GLN A 204 49.34 -33.32 -19.45
N MET A 205 49.17 -33.81 -18.22
CA MET A 205 50.20 -33.88 -17.18
C MET A 205 50.73 -35.29 -17.07
#